data_AF-A0A1L9V1U9-F1
#
_entry.id   AF-A0A1L9V1U9-F1
#
_cell.length_a   1.000
_cell.length_b   1.000
_cell.length_c   1.000
_cell.angle_alpha   90.00
_cell.angle_beta   90.00
_cell.angle_gamma   90.00
#
_symmetry.space_group_name_H-M   'P 1'
#
loop_
_entity.id
_entity.type
_entity.pdbx_description
1 polymer ?
#
loop_
_entity_poly.entity_id
_entity_poly.type
_entity_poly.pdbx_seq_one_letter_code
_entity_poly.pdbx_strand_id
1 'polypeptide(L)'
;MPINMLDTLPLEVLSMILSTITNQRDLKQVCEVCSLLRGCAIPHLYRSVVLSTTETEYDNLATVVESIPRKYVKYIRDLELRMPIHQRISSRCVHCVQEWRGEENRISAESIYGYVREVNHEVTDGEVSKRIP
;
A
#
# COMPACT_ATOMS: atom_id res chain seq x y z
N MET A 1 22.52 -27.15 13.83
CA MET A 1 21.86 -25.97 13.24
C MET A 1 21.85 -24.90 14.33
N PRO A 2 22.36 -23.68 14.11
CA PRO A 2 22.32 -22.65 15.14
C PRO A 2 20.86 -22.34 15.45
N ILE A 3 20.51 -22.42 16.74
CA ILE A 3 19.19 -22.07 17.25
C ILE A 3 19.10 -20.55 17.14
N ASN A 4 18.27 -20.05 16.24
CA ASN A 4 18.01 -18.64 16.13
C ASN A 4 17.11 -18.25 17.31
N MET A 5 17.58 -17.41 18.24
CA MET A 5 16.80 -17.02 19.43
C MET A 5 15.45 -16.38 19.09
N LEU A 6 15.30 -15.84 17.88
CA LEU A 6 14.03 -15.29 17.40
C LEU A 6 12.99 -16.37 17.09
N ASP A 7 13.41 -17.60 16.76
CA ASP A 7 12.50 -18.70 16.44
C ASP A 7 11.82 -19.28 17.70
N THR A 8 12.39 -18.99 18.88
CA THR A 8 11.83 -19.40 20.18
C THR A 8 10.81 -18.42 20.75
N LEU A 9 10.69 -17.22 20.17
CA LEU A 9 9.74 -16.21 20.63
C LEU A 9 8.33 -16.51 20.09
N PRO A 10 7.28 -16.35 20.91
CA PRO A 10 5.90 -16.41 20.42
C PRO A 10 5.66 -15.37 19.32
N LEU A 11 4.83 -15.73 18.35
CA LEU A 11 4.50 -14.88 17.19
C LEU A 11 3.88 -13.56 17.64
N GLU A 12 3.11 -13.56 18.71
CA GLU A 12 2.47 -12.39 19.28
C GLU A 12 3.51 -11.39 19.81
N VAL A 13 4.57 -11.89 20.44
CA VAL A 13 5.67 -11.06 20.96
C VAL A 13 6.47 -10.47 19.81
N LEU A 14 6.79 -11.28 18.80
CA LEU A 14 7.44 -10.81 17.58
C LEU A 14 6.60 -9.73 16.89
N SER A 15 5.29 -9.95 16.75
CA SER A 15 4.38 -8.99 16.14
C SER A 15 4.31 -7.67 16.93
N MET A 16 4.29 -7.73 18.26
CA MET A 16 4.35 -6.54 19.12
C MET A 16 5.65 -5.76 18.89
N ILE A 17 6.81 -6.44 18.86
CA ILE A 17 8.10 -5.79 18.61
C ILE A 17 8.09 -5.12 17.23
N LEU A 18 7.64 -5.82 16.19
CA LEU A 18 7.60 -5.28 14.83
C LEU A 18 6.66 -4.10 14.69
N SER A 19 5.57 -4.04 15.48
CA SER A 19 4.67 -2.90 15.51
C SER A 19 5.29 -1.61 16.02
N THR A 20 6.43 -1.69 16.73
CA THR A 20 7.19 -0.51 17.19
C THR A 20 8.06 0.10 16.09
N ILE A 21 8.31 -0.63 14.99
CA ILE A 21 9.12 -0.15 13.88
C ILE A 21 8.25 0.72 12.97
N THR A 22 8.45 2.03 13.05
CA THR A 22 7.67 3.01 12.27
C THR A 22 8.25 3.25 10.88
N ASN A 23 9.53 2.93 10.67
CA ASN A 23 10.19 3.11 9.38
C ASN A 23 9.98 1.90 8.47
N GLN A 24 9.38 2.13 7.30
CA GLN A 24 9.14 1.08 6.32
C GLN A 24 10.40 0.43 5.77
N ARG A 25 11.51 1.18 5.66
CA ARG A 25 12.78 0.64 5.20
C ARG A 25 13.29 -0.45 6.13
N ASP A 26 13.15 -0.21 7.43
CA ASP A 26 13.61 -1.14 8.47
C ASP A 26 12.71 -2.39 8.49
N LEU A 27 11.38 -2.22 8.38
CA LEU A 27 10.45 -3.35 8.21
C LEU A 27 10.75 -4.19 6.95
N LYS A 28 11.16 -3.54 5.85
CA LYS A 28 11.55 -4.23 4.63
C LYS A 28 12.83 -5.05 4.84
N GLN A 29 13.83 -4.50 5.50
CA GLN A 29 15.06 -5.23 5.83
C GLN A 29 14.78 -6.43 6.74
N VAL A 30 13.88 -6.28 7.72
CA VAL A 30 13.46 -7.39 8.58
C VAL A 30 12.84 -8.53 7.78
N CYS A 31 12.07 -8.21 6.72
CA CYS A 31 11.49 -9.23 5.83
C CYS A 31 12.54 -10.04 5.05
N GLU A 32 13.78 -9.56 4.95
CA GLU A 32 14.87 -10.22 4.22
C GLU A 32 15.69 -11.16 5.10
N VAL A 33 15.56 -11.08 6.44
CA VAL A 33 16.35 -11.87 7.40
C VAL A 33 15.94 -13.35 7.40
N CYS A 34 14.66 -13.64 7.62
CA CYS A 34 14.14 -15.01 7.62
C CYS A 34 12.64 -15.08 7.31
N SER A 35 12.15 -16.27 6.97
CA SER A 35 10.74 -16.51 6.63
C SER A 35 9.77 -16.22 7.78
N LEU A 36 10.17 -16.50 9.03
CA LEU A 36 9.38 -16.22 10.23
C LEU A 36 9.14 -14.71 10.38
N LEU A 37 10.22 -13.93 10.37
CA LEU A 37 10.15 -12.47 10.48
C LEU A 37 9.42 -11.86 9.28
N ARG A 38 9.65 -12.38 8.07
CA ARG A 38 8.88 -11.99 6.89
C ARG A 38 7.38 -12.20 7.08
N GLY A 39 6.96 -13.34 7.61
CA GLY A 39 5.55 -13.64 7.89
C GLY A 39 4.93 -12.66 8.90
N CYS A 40 5.70 -12.30 9.93
CA CYS A 40 5.24 -11.38 10.98
C CYS A 40 5.29 -9.90 10.56
N ALA A 41 6.26 -9.52 9.72
CA ALA A 41 6.51 -8.12 9.34
C ALA A 41 5.65 -7.66 8.17
N ILE A 42 5.22 -8.55 7.27
CA ILE A 42 4.38 -8.20 6.12
C ILE A 42 3.08 -7.47 6.52
N PRO A 43 2.31 -7.93 7.53
CA PRO A 43 1.12 -7.21 7.97
C PRO A 43 1.40 -5.78 8.42
N HIS A 44 2.57 -5.52 9.03
CA HIS A 44 2.98 -4.19 9.48
C HIS A 44 3.50 -3.34 8.33
N LEU A 45 4.27 -3.94 7.41
CA LEU A 45 4.81 -3.26 6.22
C LEU A 45 3.71 -2.72 5.31
N TYR A 46 2.65 -3.52 5.09
CA TYR A 46 1.54 -3.15 4.23
C TYR A 46 0.40 -2.45 4.98
N ARG A 47 0.51 -2.22 6.30
CA ARG A 47 -0.57 -1.59 7.09
C ARG A 47 -0.93 -0.19 6.58
N SER A 48 0.08 0.60 6.26
CA SER A 48 -0.05 1.94 5.68
C SER A 48 0.76 1.99 4.41
N VAL A 49 0.14 2.28 3.28
CA VAL A 49 0.82 2.43 1.99
C VAL A 49 0.83 3.89 1.62
N VAL A 50 2.01 4.48 1.53
CA VAL A 50 2.19 5.89 1.12
C VAL A 50 2.73 5.92 -0.30
N LEU A 51 1.90 6.34 -1.24
CA LEU A 51 2.27 6.56 -2.62
C LEU A 51 2.75 7.99 -2.77
N SER A 52 4.05 8.17 -3.02
CA SER A 52 4.61 9.49 -3.31
C SER A 52 4.79 9.61 -4.82
N THR A 53 4.16 10.61 -5.44
CA THR A 53 4.26 10.84 -6.88
C THR A 53 4.49 12.32 -7.18
N THR A 54 4.99 12.62 -8.37
CA THR A 54 5.10 13.97 -8.92
C THR A 54 3.97 14.22 -9.93
N GLU A 55 3.67 15.47 -10.28
CA GLU A 55 2.66 15.77 -11.31
C GLU A 55 2.94 15.06 -12.65
N THR A 56 4.22 14.87 -12.99
CA THR A 56 4.65 14.20 -14.22
C THR A 56 4.56 12.67 -14.18
N GLU A 57 4.47 12.09 -12.99
CA GLU A 57 4.40 10.64 -12.77
C GLU A 57 3.02 10.20 -12.30
N TYR A 58 2.06 11.13 -12.26
CA TYR A 58 0.69 10.88 -11.82
C TYR A 58 0.00 9.79 -12.65
N ASP A 59 0.23 9.77 -13.97
CA ASP A 59 -0.33 8.74 -14.85
C ASP A 59 0.25 7.33 -14.57
N ASN A 60 1.43 7.26 -13.96
CA ASN A 60 2.04 5.99 -13.55
C ASN A 60 1.53 5.50 -12.18
N LEU A 61 0.69 6.26 -11.48
CA LEU A 61 0.20 5.88 -10.16
C LEU A 61 -0.62 4.58 -10.20
N ALA A 62 -1.42 4.38 -11.26
CA ALA A 62 -2.22 3.18 -11.46
C ALA A 62 -1.32 1.92 -11.53
N THR A 63 -0.21 1.99 -12.27
CA THR A 63 0.72 0.85 -12.40
C THR A 63 1.44 0.56 -11.09
N VAL A 64 1.74 1.58 -10.29
CA VAL A 64 2.32 1.40 -8.94
C VAL A 64 1.32 0.72 -8.01
N VAL A 65 0.04 1.11 -8.03
CA VAL A 65 -1.01 0.45 -7.24
C VAL A 65 -1.18 -1.00 -7.69
N GLU A 66 -1.23 -1.26 -9.00
CA GLU A 66 -1.36 -2.60 -9.57
C GLU A 66 -0.16 -3.49 -9.24
N SER A 67 1.03 -2.91 -9.02
CA SER A 67 2.22 -3.67 -8.61
C SER A 67 2.15 -4.22 -7.18
N ILE A 68 1.21 -3.74 -6.36
CA ILE A 68 1.02 -4.25 -5.00
C ILE A 68 0.54 -5.71 -5.10
N PRO A 69 1.24 -6.66 -4.46
CA PRO A 69 0.82 -8.05 -4.50
C PRO A 69 -0.56 -8.22 -3.85
N ARG A 70 -1.54 -8.71 -4.62
CA ARG A 70 -2.94 -8.89 -4.16
C ARG A 70 -3.08 -9.57 -2.80
N LYS A 71 -2.25 -10.60 -2.54
CA LYS A 71 -2.20 -11.34 -1.27
C LYS A 71 -1.92 -10.49 -0.02
N TYR A 72 -1.39 -9.27 -0.18
CA TYR A 72 -1.06 -8.36 0.92
C TYR A 72 -2.03 -7.20 1.06
N VAL A 73 -2.95 -7.01 0.10
CA VAL A 73 -3.95 -5.93 0.15
C VAL A 73 -4.85 -6.04 1.38
N LYS A 74 -5.14 -7.27 1.84
CA LYS A 74 -5.90 -7.53 3.07
C LYS A 74 -5.27 -6.94 4.36
N TYR A 75 -3.99 -6.57 4.30
CA TYR A 75 -3.30 -5.94 5.42
C TYR A 75 -3.34 -4.40 5.36
N ILE A 76 -3.68 -3.83 4.21
CA ILE A 76 -3.77 -2.38 4.01
C ILE A 76 -4.94 -1.83 4.81
N ARG A 77 -4.65 -0.88 5.70
CA ARG A 77 -5.66 -0.13 6.47
C ARG A 77 -5.70 1.33 6.03
N ASP A 78 -4.53 1.88 5.74
CA ASP A 78 -4.37 3.29 5.36
C ASP A 78 -3.68 3.38 4.00
N LEU A 79 -4.26 4.15 3.08
CA LEU A 79 -3.66 4.46 1.78
C LEU A 79 -3.53 5.98 1.65
N GLU A 80 -2.30 6.47 1.56
CA GLU A 80 -1.99 7.89 1.49
C GLU A 80 -1.35 8.23 0.14
N LEU A 81 -1.84 9.26 -0.54
CA LEU A 81 -1.21 9.82 -1.73
C LEU A 81 -0.52 11.13 -1.36
N ARG A 82 0.81 11.18 -1.51
CA ARG A 82 1.62 12.39 -1.33
C ARG A 82 2.05 12.92 -2.69
N MET A 83 1.64 14.13 -3.00
CA MET A 83 2.03 14.82 -4.22
C MET A 83 2.46 16.24 -3.90
N PRO A 84 3.63 16.71 -4.39
CA PRO A 84 4.03 18.09 -4.21
C PRO A 84 3.08 18.97 -5.02
N ILE A 85 2.36 19.88 -4.35
CA ILE A 85 1.33 20.72 -4.97
C ILE A 85 1.94 21.77 -5.94
N HIS A 86 3.27 21.92 -5.99
CA HIS A 86 3.88 23.19 -6.40
C HIS A 86 5.08 23.15 -7.35
N GLN A 87 5.34 22.07 -8.08
CA GLN A 87 6.44 22.12 -9.07
C GLN A 87 6.10 22.93 -10.34
N ARG A 88 4.85 23.41 -10.49
CA ARG A 88 4.38 24.19 -11.65
C ARG A 88 3.44 25.38 -11.34
N ILE A 89 3.57 26.06 -10.19
CA ILE A 89 2.85 27.35 -10.01
C ILE A 89 3.46 28.51 -10.83
N SER A 90 4.48 28.30 -11.68
CA SER A 90 4.82 29.37 -12.63
C SER A 90 3.80 29.47 -13.78
N SER A 91 3.21 28.35 -14.22
CA SER A 91 2.26 28.33 -15.35
C SER A 91 0.78 28.33 -14.96
N ARG A 92 0.46 28.11 -13.68
CA ARG A 92 -0.91 28.20 -13.12
C ARG A 92 -1.14 29.43 -12.23
N CYS A 93 -0.17 30.35 -12.17
CA CYS A 93 -0.40 31.68 -11.62
C CYS A 93 -1.42 32.40 -12.52
N VAL A 94 -2.44 33.02 -11.92
CA VAL A 94 -3.54 33.73 -12.60
C VAL A 94 -3.04 34.87 -13.52
N HIS A 95 -1.74 35.21 -13.45
CA HIS A 95 -1.07 36.14 -14.35
C HIS A 95 -0.56 35.53 -15.67
N CYS A 96 -0.57 34.19 -15.83
CA CYS A 96 -0.25 33.54 -17.10
C CYS A 96 -1.54 33.31 -17.89
N VAL A 97 -1.94 34.36 -18.62
CA VAL A 97 -3.04 34.34 -19.57
C VAL A 97 -2.71 33.36 -20.70
N GLN A 98 -3.45 32.24 -20.80
CA GLN A 98 -4.15 31.78 -22.00
C GLN A 98 -4.71 30.36 -21.82
N GLU A 99 -6.04 30.28 -21.76
CA GLU A 99 -6.93 29.17 -22.15
C GLU A 99 -6.53 27.73 -21.77
N TRP A 100 -6.94 27.33 -20.56
CA TRP A 100 -7.15 25.91 -20.24
C TRP A 100 -8.44 25.43 -20.92
N ARG A 101 -8.34 24.70 -22.04
CA ARG A 101 -9.41 23.78 -22.45
C ARG A 101 -9.43 22.63 -21.44
N GLY A 102 -10.54 22.51 -20.72
CA GLY A 102 -10.74 21.44 -19.75
C GLY A 102 -10.78 20.09 -20.45
N GLU A 103 -9.80 19.25 -20.14
CA GLU A 103 -9.96 17.80 -20.17
C GLU A 103 -9.73 17.34 -18.73
N GLU A 104 -10.81 16.90 -18.10
CA GLU A 104 -10.82 16.38 -16.74
C GLU A 104 -9.98 15.09 -16.70
N ASN A 105 -8.67 15.18 -16.45
CA ASN A 105 -7.88 14.03 -15.99
C ASN A 105 -8.23 13.70 -14.54
N ARG A 106 -9.50 13.29 -14.33
CA ARG A 106 -9.94 12.58 -13.14
C ARG A 106 -9.36 11.17 -13.30
N ILE A 107 -8.26 10.87 -12.60
CA ILE A 107 -8.16 9.50 -12.08
C ILE A 107 -9.40 9.35 -11.24
N SER A 108 -10.37 8.62 -11.77
CA SER A 108 -11.59 8.41 -11.03
C SER A 108 -11.19 7.70 -9.74
N ALA A 109 -11.61 8.22 -8.59
CA ALA A 109 -11.49 7.51 -7.33
C ALA A 109 -11.99 6.06 -7.46
N GLU A 110 -12.86 5.79 -8.45
CA GLU A 110 -13.32 4.47 -8.89
C GLU A 110 -12.20 3.47 -9.28
N SER A 111 -11.02 3.88 -9.76
CA SER A 111 -9.92 2.94 -10.08
C SER A 111 -9.23 2.43 -8.81
N ILE A 112 -8.97 3.33 -7.85
CA ILE A 112 -8.38 2.97 -6.55
C ILE A 112 -9.41 2.22 -5.69
N TYR A 113 -10.65 2.71 -5.64
CA TYR A 113 -11.75 2.00 -4.99
C TYR A 113 -12.08 0.67 -5.67
N GLY A 114 -11.96 0.58 -7.01
CA GLY A 114 -12.17 -0.64 -7.79
C GLY A 114 -11.17 -1.71 -7.43
N TYR A 115 -9.87 -1.39 -7.44
CA TYR A 115 -8.81 -2.30 -7.00
C TYR A 115 -9.03 -2.79 -5.56
N VAL A 116 -9.32 -1.88 -4.61
CA VAL A 116 -9.56 -2.27 -3.21
C VAL A 116 -10.85 -3.08 -3.05
N ARG A 117 -11.90 -2.81 -3.85
CA ARG A 117 -13.18 -3.52 -3.80
C ARG A 117 -13.11 -4.91 -4.43
N GLU A 118 -12.47 -5.06 -5.58
CA GLU A 118 -12.28 -6.34 -6.26
C GLU A 118 -11.49 -7.32 -5.39
N VAL A 119 -10.45 -6.84 -4.70
CA VAL A 119 -9.67 -7.69 -3.78
C VAL A 119 -10.50 -8.10 -2.56
N ASN A 120 -11.42 -7.26 -2.08
CA ASN A 120 -12.33 -7.65 -1.00
C ASN A 120 -13.39 -8.67 -1.44
N HIS A 121 -13.85 -8.64 -2.70
CA HIS A 121 -14.78 -9.63 -3.25
C HIS A 121 -14.12 -11.01 -3.49
N GLU A 122 -12.86 -11.05 -3.94
CA GLU A 122 -12.12 -12.32 -4.08
C GLU A 122 -11.87 -13.02 -2.72
N VAL A 123 -11.82 -12.27 -1.61
CA VAL A 123 -11.66 -12.83 -0.26
C VAL A 123 -12.98 -13.40 0.28
N THR A 124 -14.14 -12.87 -0.14
CA THR A 124 -15.45 -13.38 0.31
C THR A 124 -15.94 -14.62 -0.44
N ASP A 125 -15.46 -14.85 -1.67
CA ASP A 125 -15.85 -16.04 -2.45
C ASP A 125 -15.06 -17.32 -2.06
N GLY A 126 -14.12 -17.20 -1.12
CA GLY A 126 -13.29 -18.32 -0.63
C GLY A 126 -13.88 -19.16 0.51
N GLU A 127 -14.94 -18.71 1.19
CA GLU A 127 -15.56 -19.47 2.30
C GLU A 127 -17.09 -19.36 2.29
N VAL A 128 -17.74 -20.03 1.33
CA VAL A 128 -19.12 -20.49 1.50
C VAL A 128 -19.12 -22.02 1.48
N SER A 129 -18.60 -22.61 2.56
CA SER A 129 -18.86 -24.02 2.88
C SER A 129 -20.31 -24.13 3.36
N LYS A 130 -21.17 -24.63 2.47
CA LYS A 130 -22.56 -24.97 2.73
C LYS A 130 -22.65 -25.90 3.95
N ARG A 131 -23.23 -25.42 5.06
CA ARG A 131 -23.88 -26.30 6.04
C ARG A 131 -25.38 -26.21 5.85
N ILE A 132 -25.93 -27.31 5.34
CA ILE A 132 -27.35 -27.65 5.33
C ILE A 132 -27.63 -28.39 6.64
N PRO A 133 -28.73 -28.11 7.35
CA PRO A 133 -29.55 -29.14 7.98
C PRO A 133 -30.69 -29.58 7.06
#